data_AF-A0A920RWL2-F1
#
_entry.id   AF-A0A920RWL2-F1
#
_cell.length_a   1.000
_cell.length_b   1.000
_cell.length_c   1.000
_cell.angle_alpha   90.00
_cell.angle_beta   90.00
_cell.angle_gamma   90.00
#
_symmetry.space_group_name_H-M   'P 1'
#
loop_
_entity.id
_entity.type
_entity.pdbx_description
1 polymer ?
#
loop_
_entity_poly.entity_id
_entity_poly.type
_entity_poly.pdbx_seq_one_letter_code
_entity_poly.pdbx_strand_id
1 'polypeptide(L)'
;MLDQKYSLDLEVSEGLLGGIAYAQTGDPLPKETLDKAKENEAILLGAVGGPKWDQFSSEKRPEKGLLGIGSEFDFFANLRPAILSKELVSASTLKEEKVANLDLLIVRELTGVFILESQEERLRA
;
A
#
# COMPACT_ATOMS: atom_id res chain seq x y z
N MET A 1 16.90 17.44 -0.87
CA MET A 1 16.48 18.73 -1.48
C MET A 1 15.26 19.33 -0.78
N LEU A 2 14.22 18.55 -0.43
CA LEU A 2 13.10 19.04 0.39
C LEU A 2 13.48 19.19 1.87
N ASP A 3 14.13 18.17 2.42
CA ASP A 3 14.61 18.16 3.81
C ASP A 3 15.47 19.40 4.13
N GLN A 4 16.55 19.62 3.38
CA GLN A 4 17.39 20.83 3.52
C GLN A 4 16.67 22.15 3.25
N LYS A 5 15.63 22.16 2.39
CA LYS A 5 14.90 23.38 2.06
C LYS A 5 13.96 23.79 3.20
N TYR A 6 13.41 22.82 3.92
CA TYR A 6 12.42 23.04 4.97
C TYR A 6 12.93 22.69 6.38
N SER A 7 14.19 22.25 6.51
CA SER A 7 14.83 21.81 7.77
C SER A 7 13.96 20.79 8.51
N LEU A 8 13.66 19.68 7.84
CA LEU A 8 12.72 18.66 8.34
C LEU A 8 13.41 17.55 9.15
N ASP A 9 14.74 17.53 9.17
CA ASP A 9 15.59 16.54 9.85
C ASP A 9 15.14 15.10 9.56
N LEU A 10 14.87 14.81 8.28
CA LEU A 10 14.37 13.49 7.86
C LEU A 10 15.44 12.40 7.96
N GLU A 11 15.15 11.37 8.74
CA GLU A 11 15.88 10.10 8.71
C GLU A 11 15.15 9.09 7.83
N VAL A 12 15.88 8.37 6.98
CA VAL A 12 15.31 7.38 6.06
C VAL A 12 15.96 6.04 6.32
N SER A 13 15.13 5.03 6.61
CA SER A 13 15.53 3.64 6.73
C SER A 13 14.94 2.81 5.61
N GLU A 14 15.75 1.91 5.04
CA GLU A 14 15.33 1.02 3.95
C GLU A 14 15.04 -0.41 4.47
N GLY A 15 13.95 -0.98 3.97
CA GLY A 15 13.51 -2.35 4.26
C GLY A 15 13.01 -3.05 3.00
N LEU A 16 13.14 -4.37 2.96
CA LEU A 16 12.70 -5.19 1.83
C LEU A 16 11.23 -5.60 2.01
N LEU A 17 10.44 -5.52 0.93
CA LEU A 17 9.04 -5.96 0.94
C LEU A 17 8.67 -6.68 -0.37
N GLY A 18 7.79 -7.67 -0.27
CA GLY A 18 7.20 -8.35 -1.41
C GLY A 18 8.18 -9.27 -2.13
N GLY A 19 8.18 -9.22 -3.47
CA GLY A 19 8.90 -10.19 -4.29
C GLY A 19 10.42 -10.12 -4.15
N ILE A 20 10.97 -8.93 -3.89
CA ILE A 20 12.41 -8.76 -3.63
C ILE A 20 12.81 -9.31 -2.26
N ALA A 21 11.95 -9.12 -1.25
CA ALA A 21 12.15 -9.70 0.06
C ALA A 21 12.16 -11.22 -0.02
N TYR A 22 11.14 -11.81 -0.65
CA TYR A 22 11.09 -13.26 -0.82
C TYR A 22 12.31 -13.81 -1.56
N ALA A 23 12.79 -13.12 -2.60
CA ALA A 23 13.98 -13.55 -3.34
C ALA A 23 15.27 -13.56 -2.50
N GLN A 24 15.37 -12.70 -1.48
CA GLN A 24 16.58 -12.58 -0.66
C GLN A 24 16.49 -13.33 0.68
N THR A 25 15.29 -13.42 1.27
CA THR A 25 15.09 -13.94 2.63
C THR A 25 14.18 -15.17 2.68
N GLY A 26 13.46 -15.47 1.59
CA GLY A 26 12.42 -16.50 1.55
C GLY A 26 11.07 -16.06 2.13
N ASP A 27 10.93 -14.80 2.57
CA ASP A 27 9.73 -14.24 3.18
C ASP A 27 9.32 -12.93 2.49
N PRO A 28 8.07 -12.75 2.02
CA PRO A 28 7.61 -11.48 1.45
C PRO A 28 7.54 -10.33 2.47
N LEU A 29 7.56 -10.58 3.78
CA LEU A 29 7.65 -9.58 4.85
C LEU A 29 8.65 -10.03 5.92
N PRO A 30 9.96 -9.79 5.70
CA PRO A 30 10.98 -10.16 6.66
C PRO A 30 10.78 -9.41 7.97
N LYS A 31 11.03 -10.09 9.10
CA LYS A 31 10.94 -9.50 10.44
C LYS A 31 11.75 -8.20 10.58
N GLU A 32 12.94 -8.15 9.98
CA GLU A 32 13.79 -6.94 10.00
C GLU A 32 13.08 -5.71 9.41
N THR A 33 12.34 -5.87 8.31
CA THR A 33 11.56 -4.78 7.72
C THR A 33 10.43 -4.34 8.65
N LEU A 34 9.78 -5.29 9.32
CA LEU A 34 8.70 -4.99 10.26
C LEU A 34 9.21 -4.25 11.50
N ASP A 35 10.34 -4.69 12.04
CA ASP A 35 10.98 -4.07 13.20
C ASP A 35 11.40 -2.63 12.86
N LYS A 36 12.06 -2.41 11.70
CA LYS A 36 12.34 -1.07 11.18
C LYS A 36 11.07 -0.23 11.03
N ALA A 37 10.02 -0.77 10.43
CA ALA A 37 8.77 -0.03 10.24
C ALA A 37 8.16 0.43 11.57
N LYS A 38 8.30 -0.35 12.66
CA LYS A 38 7.80 -0.01 13.99
C LYS A 38 8.61 1.09 14.69
N GLU A 39 9.88 1.24 14.32
CA GLU A 39 10.76 2.29 14.83
C GLU A 39 10.56 3.64 14.13
N ASN A 40 9.77 3.69 13.04
CA ASN A 40 9.58 4.88 12.22
C ASN A 40 8.15 5.44 12.32
N GLU A 41 8.00 6.74 12.09
CA GLU A 41 6.72 7.45 12.19
C GLU A 41 5.85 7.33 10.92
N ALA A 42 6.47 7.03 9.79
CA ALA A 42 5.81 6.91 8.50
C ALA A 42 6.47 5.85 7.62
N ILE A 43 5.65 5.21 6.77
CA ILE A 43 6.11 4.22 5.81
C ILE A 43 5.84 4.76 4.41
N LEU A 44 6.91 4.93 3.63
CA LEU A 44 6.81 5.23 2.20
C LEU A 44 6.94 3.93 1.42
N LEU A 45 5.88 3.56 0.70
CA LEU A 45 5.80 2.31 -0.04
C LEU A 45 5.66 2.57 -1.54
N GLY A 46 6.44 1.83 -2.35
CA GLY A 46 6.36 1.87 -3.82
C GLY A 46 5.26 0.96 -4.36
N ALA A 47 5.65 -0.15 -4.99
CA ALA A 47 4.72 -1.17 -5.47
C ALA A 47 5.26 -2.57 -5.17
N VAL A 48 4.36 -3.53 -4.99
CA VAL A 48 4.69 -4.96 -4.86
C VAL A 48 3.89 -5.77 -5.87
N GLY A 49 4.39 -6.96 -6.22
CA GLY A 49 3.73 -7.88 -7.16
C GLY A 49 4.43 -7.94 -8.52
N GLY A 50 3.96 -8.87 -9.35
CA GLY A 50 4.42 -9.02 -10.73
C GLY A 50 4.36 -10.47 -11.26
N PRO A 51 4.40 -10.67 -12.59
CA PRO A 51 4.12 -11.98 -13.21
C PRO A 51 5.05 -13.11 -12.77
N LYS A 52 6.26 -12.76 -12.32
CA LYS A 52 7.27 -13.71 -11.82
C LYS A 52 6.76 -14.53 -10.62
N TRP A 53 5.82 -13.99 -9.83
CA TRP A 53 5.36 -14.59 -8.58
C TRP A 53 3.93 -15.15 -8.65
N ASP A 54 3.28 -15.13 -9.82
CA ASP A 54 1.87 -15.56 -9.97
C ASP A 54 1.66 -17.04 -9.66
N GLN A 55 2.66 -17.88 -9.94
CA GLN A 55 2.63 -19.33 -9.70
C GLN A 55 2.87 -19.69 -8.23
N PHE A 56 3.22 -18.73 -7.38
CA PHE A 56 3.51 -19.01 -5.98
C PHE A 56 2.21 -19.28 -5.23
N SER A 57 2.30 -20.11 -4.18
CA SER A 57 1.22 -20.27 -3.22
C SER A 57 0.85 -18.92 -2.62
N SER A 58 -0.42 -18.73 -2.29
CA SER A 58 -0.96 -17.46 -1.79
C SER A 58 -0.13 -16.84 -0.68
N GLU A 59 0.37 -17.64 0.27
CA GLU A 59 1.21 -17.22 1.41
C GLU A 59 2.56 -16.62 1.01
N LYS A 60 3.11 -17.03 -0.13
CA LYS A 60 4.45 -16.62 -0.59
C LYS A 60 4.39 -15.49 -1.62
N ARG A 61 3.19 -15.02 -1.95
CA ARG A 61 3.02 -13.96 -2.94
C ARG A 61 3.42 -12.60 -2.37
N PRO A 62 3.99 -11.69 -3.19
CA PRO A 62 4.39 -10.36 -2.75
C PRO A 62 3.28 -9.56 -2.04
N GLU A 63 2.04 -9.72 -2.49
CA GLU A 63 0.86 -9.03 -1.95
C GLU A 63 0.59 -9.44 -0.50
N LYS A 64 1.02 -10.63 -0.06
CA LYS A 64 0.89 -11.03 1.35
C LYS A 64 1.78 -10.21 2.27
N GLY A 65 2.95 -9.79 1.81
CA GLY A 65 3.77 -8.88 2.61
C GLY A 65 3.10 -7.52 2.80
N LEU A 66 2.45 -7.00 1.75
CA LEU A 66 1.69 -5.74 1.83
C LEU A 66 0.44 -5.86 2.71
N LEU A 67 -0.27 -6.99 2.67
CA LEU A 67 -1.40 -7.22 3.57
C LEU A 67 -0.93 -7.38 5.01
N GLY A 68 0.17 -8.11 5.23
CA GLY A 68 0.75 -8.33 6.55
C GLY A 68 1.17 -7.03 7.25
N ILE A 69 1.82 -6.11 6.53
CA ILE A 69 2.18 -4.81 7.11
C ILE A 69 0.93 -3.98 7.43
N GLY A 70 -0.08 -4.00 6.56
CA GLY A 70 -1.35 -3.30 6.82
C GLY A 70 -2.09 -3.83 8.06
N SER A 71 -2.04 -5.15 8.28
CA SER A 71 -2.62 -5.78 9.47
C SER A 71 -1.82 -5.50 10.75
N GLU A 72 -0.49 -5.43 10.69
CA GLU A 72 0.34 -5.17 11.88
C GLU A 72 0.09 -3.75 12.45
N PHE A 73 -0.08 -2.76 11.58
CA PHE A 73 -0.27 -1.35 11.98
C PHE A 73 -1.75 -0.92 12.05
N ASP A 74 -2.68 -1.84 11.80
CA ASP A 74 -4.13 -1.61 11.81
C ASP A 74 -4.55 -0.38 10.97
N PHE A 75 -4.05 -0.31 9.73
CA PHE A 75 -4.38 0.78 8.82
C PHE A 75 -5.84 0.69 8.35
N PHE A 76 -6.75 1.28 9.12
CA PHE A 76 -8.19 1.20 8.85
C PHE A 76 -8.69 2.14 7.74
N ALA A 77 -8.05 3.30 7.56
CA ALA A 77 -8.51 4.32 6.61
C ALA A 77 -7.55 4.41 5.40
N ASN A 78 -8.07 4.10 4.21
CA ASN A 78 -7.39 4.38 2.96
C ASN A 78 -7.97 5.63 2.31
N LEU A 79 -7.14 6.66 2.23
CA LEU A 79 -7.46 7.94 1.60
C LEU A 79 -7.03 7.89 0.12
N ARG A 80 -7.99 8.06 -0.79
CA ARG A 80 -7.76 8.06 -2.25
C ARG A 80 -8.25 9.38 -2.86
N PRO A 81 -7.41 10.41 -2.91
CA PRO A 81 -7.75 11.64 -3.60
C PRO A 81 -7.84 11.40 -5.12
N ALA A 82 -8.91 11.89 -5.73
CA ALA A 82 -9.13 11.92 -7.17
C ALA A 82 -9.29 13.39 -7.59
N ILE A 83 -8.18 13.99 -8.03
CA ILE A 83 -8.09 15.40 -8.42
C ILE A 83 -7.72 15.44 -9.90
N LEU A 84 -8.48 16.18 -10.71
CA LEU A 84 -8.20 16.34 -12.14
C LEU A 84 -7.72 17.76 -12.44
N SER A 85 -6.44 17.89 -12.80
CA SER A 85 -5.88 19.15 -13.28
C SER A 85 -6.40 19.48 -14.69
N LYS A 86 -6.62 20.75 -14.97
CA LYS A 86 -7.17 21.23 -16.26
C LYS A 86 -6.33 20.78 -17.46
N GLU A 87 -5.02 20.72 -17.28
CA GLU A 87 -4.05 20.29 -18.27
C GLU A 87 -4.17 18.80 -18.64
N LEU A 88 -4.81 17.99 -17.78
CA LEU A 88 -4.97 16.55 -17.95
C LEU A 88 -6.41 16.13 -18.26
N VAL A 89 -7.34 17.08 -18.43
CA VAL A 89 -8.75 16.79 -18.67
C VAL A 89 -8.96 15.94 -19.93
N SER A 90 -8.16 16.17 -20.97
CA SER A 90 -8.21 15.42 -22.23
C SER A 90 -7.77 13.95 -22.10
N ALA A 91 -7.07 13.58 -21.03
CA ALA A 91 -6.73 12.19 -20.73
C ALA A 91 -7.89 11.41 -20.08
N SER A 92 -8.95 12.12 -19.65
CA SER A 92 -10.13 11.49 -19.07
C SER A 92 -10.99 10.86 -20.15
N THR A 93 -11.58 9.71 -19.85
CA THR A 93 -12.60 9.08 -20.71
C THR A 93 -13.98 9.73 -20.57
N LEU A 94 -14.15 10.61 -19.59
CA LEU A 94 -15.40 11.33 -19.31
C LEU A 94 -15.43 12.66 -20.05
N LYS A 95 -16.65 13.13 -20.35
CA LYS A 95 -16.84 14.44 -21.00
C LYS A 95 -16.25 15.57 -20.15
N GLU A 96 -15.47 16.43 -20.78
CA GLU A 96 -14.70 17.48 -20.11
C GLU A 96 -15.57 18.37 -19.21
N GLU A 97 -16.77 18.74 -19.67
CA GLU A 97 -17.68 19.62 -18.91
C GLU A 97 -18.16 19.02 -17.58
N LYS A 98 -18.00 17.70 -17.39
CA LYS A 98 -18.38 17.00 -16.16
C LYS A 98 -17.23 16.86 -15.16
N VAL A 99 -15.99 16.92 -15.62
CA VAL A 99 -14.81 16.53 -14.82
C VAL A 99 -13.76 17.62 -14.66
N ALA A 100 -13.87 18.74 -15.38
CA ALA A 100 -12.85 19.79 -15.45
C ALA A 100 -12.43 20.42 -14.10
N ASN A 101 -13.20 20.24 -13.02
CA ASN A 101 -12.84 20.67 -11.67
C ASN A 101 -13.09 19.56 -10.64
N LEU A 102 -12.81 18.30 -11.02
CA LEU A 102 -12.97 17.18 -10.09
C LEU A 102 -11.98 17.31 -8.94
N ASP A 103 -12.52 17.41 -7.73
CA ASP A 103 -11.79 17.37 -6.47
C ASP A 103 -12.60 16.54 -5.47
N LEU A 104 -12.22 15.26 -5.36
CA LEU A 104 -12.92 14.28 -4.55
C LEU A 104 -11.92 13.53 -3.67
N LEU A 105 -12.25 13.36 -2.40
CA LEU A 105 -11.55 12.45 -1.50
C LEU A 105 -12.41 11.21 -1.23
N ILE A 106 -11.97 10.05 -1.71
CA ILE A 106 -12.60 8.78 -1.36
C ILE A 106 -11.95 8.27 -0.07
N VAL A 107 -12.77 8.02 0.96
CA VAL A 107 -12.34 7.37 2.20
C VAL A 107 -12.84 5.94 2.18
N ARG A 108 -11.91 4.98 2.14
CA ARG A 108 -12.22 3.55 2.15
C ARG A 108 -11.79 2.93 3.47
N GLU A 109 -12.73 2.25 4.10
CA GLU A 109 -12.50 1.38 5.24
C GLU A 109 -11.77 0.09 4.78
N LEU A 110 -10.70 -0.29 5.49
CA LEU A 110 -9.80 -1.40 5.13
C LEU A 110 -9.83 -2.61 6.07
N THR A 111 -10.35 -2.46 7.30
CA THR A 111 -10.46 -3.54 8.31
C THR A 111 -11.69 -4.43 8.12
N GLY A 112 -12.56 -4.15 7.14
CA GLY A 112 -13.76 -4.94 6.87
C GLY A 112 -13.51 -6.44 6.65
N VAL A 113 -14.34 -7.24 7.33
CA VAL A 113 -14.49 -8.71 7.40
C VAL A 113 -14.09 -9.51 6.14
N PHE A 114 -14.29 -8.98 4.92
CA PHE A 114 -14.01 -9.72 3.67
C PHE A 114 -12.52 -9.86 3.32
N ILE A 115 -11.64 -8.98 3.81
CA ILE A 115 -10.21 -8.99 3.45
C ILE A 115 -9.38 -9.81 4.45
N LEU A 116 -9.82 -9.85 5.72
CA LEU A 116 -9.05 -10.41 6.83
C LEU A 116 -9.49 -11.82 7.25
N GLU A 117 -10.77 -12.18 7.12
CA GLU A 117 -11.25 -13.50 7.57
C GLU A 117 -11.02 -14.60 6.53
N SER A 118 -10.58 -15.76 7.05
CA SER A 118 -10.67 -17.01 6.31
C SER A 118 -12.16 -17.40 6.16
N GLN A 119 -12.54 -18.03 5.05
CA GLN A 119 -13.91 -18.55 4.86
C GLN A 119 -14.35 -19.50 6.00
N GLU A 120 -13.41 -20.07 6.76
CA GLU A 120 -13.66 -20.99 7.87
C GLU A 120 -14.16 -20.30 9.15
N GLU A 121 -13.75 -19.06 9.43
CA GLU A 121 -14.23 -18.30 10.60
C GLU A 121 -15.69 -17.83 10.40
N ARG A 122 -16.07 -17.58 9.15
CA ARG A 122 -17.43 -17.19 8.75
C ARG A 122 -18.48 -18.29 8.92
N LEU A 123 -18.06 -19.56 8.90
CA LEU A 123 -18.94 -20.72 9.09
C LEU A 123 -19.19 -21.03 10.58
N ARG A 124 -18.50 -20.34 11.50
CA ARG A 124 -18.56 -20.58 12.94
C ARG A 124 -19.30 -19.49 13.73
N ALA A 125 -19.72 -18.40 13.07
CA ALA A 125 -20.53 -17.31 13.64
C ALA A 125 -21.99 -17.42 13.19
#